data_AF-A0A3N5YLA1-F1
#
_entry.id   AF-A0A3N5YLA1-F1
#
_cell.length_a   1.000
_cell.length_b   1.000
_cell.length_c   1.000
_cell.angle_alpha   90.00
_cell.angle_beta   90.00
_cell.angle_gamma   90.00
#
_symmetry.space_group_name_H-M   'P 1'
#
loop_
_entity.id
_entity.type
_entity.pdbx_description
1 polymer ?
#
loop_
_entity_poly.entity_id
_entity_poly.type
_entity_poly.pdbx_seq_one_letter_code
_entity_poly.pdbx_strand_id
1 'polypeptide(L)'
;MKYSVFWLLLLLGFCASFQAFGRSDNSSIRLLTDRSRATNELRVYIQNVGNEDISIVTSGLSVMVSSDRYEVSPDRHVLVGKEGLIELKESLADYSLVLLRPGETTYLKGVSINAEKGTVQYYVKASWAELHQVWGGRIEATF
;
A
#
# COMPACT_ATOMS: atom_id res chain seq x y z
N MET A 1 54.96 48.66 4.64
CA MET A 1 53.90 48.03 5.45
C MET A 1 52.93 47.37 4.47
N LYS A 2 52.60 46.08 4.46
CA LYS A 2 52.81 44.94 5.37
C LYS A 2 52.51 43.64 4.56
N TYR A 3 53.36 42.62 4.75
CA TYR A 3 53.24 41.15 4.60
C TYR A 3 52.57 40.55 3.34
N SER A 4 53.24 39.79 2.47
CA SER A 4 54.00 38.52 2.63
C SER A 4 53.12 37.29 2.95
N VAL A 5 53.08 36.41 1.94
CA VAL A 5 52.78 34.96 1.90
C VAL A 5 52.87 34.24 3.25
N PHE A 6 51.88 33.40 3.61
CA PHE A 6 52.08 32.07 4.21
C PHE A 6 50.76 31.26 4.36
N TRP A 7 50.73 30.10 3.69
CA TRP A 7 50.07 28.81 4.05
C TRP A 7 48.68 28.78 4.71
N LEU A 8 47.72 28.15 4.03
CA LEU A 8 46.93 27.07 4.64
C LEU A 8 46.42 26.09 3.57
N LEU A 9 47.02 24.91 3.54
CA LEU A 9 46.45 23.70 2.95
C LEU A 9 45.13 23.39 3.65
N LEU A 10 44.04 23.25 2.89
CA LEU A 10 42.89 22.48 3.35
C LEU A 10 42.72 21.26 2.45
N LEU A 11 43.38 20.20 2.88
CA LEU A 11 43.04 18.80 2.61
C LEU A 11 41.58 18.57 3.00
N LEU A 12 40.67 18.46 2.04
CA LEU A 12 39.47 17.64 2.17
C LEU A 12 39.27 16.90 0.85
N GLY A 13 40.06 15.84 0.72
CA GLY A 13 39.73 14.74 -0.16
C GLY A 13 38.48 14.01 0.35
N PHE A 14 37.75 13.48 -0.62
CA PHE A 14 37.18 12.14 -0.54
C PHE A 14 36.20 11.88 0.62
N CYS A 15 34.92 12.19 0.37
CA CYS A 15 33.91 11.20 0.73
C CYS A 15 33.04 10.95 -0.50
N ALA A 16 33.34 9.83 -1.13
CA ALA A 16 32.52 9.23 -2.15
C ALA A 16 31.08 9.08 -1.66
N SER A 17 30.14 9.41 -2.54
CA SER A 17 28.95 8.61 -2.85
C SER A 17 28.43 7.74 -1.70
N PHE A 18 27.50 8.26 -0.91
CA PHE A 18 26.50 7.40 -0.30
C PHE A 18 25.15 7.73 -0.94
N GLN A 19 24.88 7.04 -2.06
CA GLN A 19 23.53 6.82 -2.53
C GLN A 19 22.82 5.96 -1.48
N ALA A 20 22.17 6.59 -0.52
CA ALA A 20 21.12 5.92 0.24
C ALA A 20 19.84 5.96 -0.62
N PHE A 21 19.80 5.14 -1.68
CA PHE A 21 18.55 4.71 -2.28
C PHE A 21 17.91 3.68 -1.34
N GLY A 22 17.52 4.14 -0.16
CA GLY A 22 16.71 3.38 0.78
C GLY A 22 15.26 3.52 0.34
N ARG A 23 14.80 2.63 -0.53
CA ARG A 23 13.36 2.34 -0.60
C ARG A 23 13.00 1.71 0.73
N SER A 24 12.55 2.55 1.66
CA SER A 24 11.93 2.13 2.90
C SER A 24 10.56 1.54 2.54
N ASP A 25 10.54 0.28 2.10
CA ASP A 25 9.31 -0.53 2.12
C ASP A 25 9.02 -0.89 3.59
N ASN A 26 8.72 0.15 4.38
CA ASN A 26 8.34 0.06 5.78
C ASN A 26 6.80 0.05 5.88
N SER A 27 6.14 -0.72 5.01
CA SER A 27 4.71 -0.94 5.14
C SER A 27 4.52 -1.91 6.31
N SER A 28 3.76 -1.47 7.33
CA SER A 28 3.37 -2.29 8.48
C SER A 28 2.49 -3.49 8.10
N ILE A 29 2.15 -3.61 6.81
CA ILE A 29 1.43 -4.74 6.24
C ILE A 29 2.14 -5.27 4.99
N ARG A 30 1.87 -6.54 4.67
CA ARG A 30 2.36 -7.25 3.48
C ARG A 30 1.22 -7.94 2.76
N LEU A 31 1.26 -7.93 1.42
CA LEU A 31 0.33 -8.68 0.59
C LEU A 31 0.92 -10.06 0.28
N LEU A 32 0.10 -11.10 0.38
CA LEU A 32 0.45 -12.47 0.03
C LEU A 32 -0.58 -13.02 -0.96
N THR A 33 -0.18 -13.99 -1.77
CA THR A 33 -1.03 -14.65 -2.74
C THR A 33 -0.91 -16.16 -2.60
N ASP A 34 -2.02 -16.87 -2.79
CA ASP A 34 -2.05 -18.33 -2.89
C ASP A 34 -3.08 -18.74 -3.93
N ARG A 35 -2.84 -19.87 -4.61
CA ARG A 35 -3.77 -20.41 -5.60
C ARG A 35 -4.49 -21.61 -5.02
N SER A 36 -5.81 -21.52 -4.95
CA SER A 36 -6.66 -22.61 -4.48
C SER A 36 -6.45 -23.85 -5.34
N ARG A 37 -5.96 -24.94 -4.75
CA ARG A 37 -5.78 -26.22 -5.48
C ARG A 37 -7.10 -26.82 -5.98
N ALA A 38 -8.22 -26.46 -5.35
CA ALA A 38 -9.54 -26.98 -5.68
C ALA A 38 -10.25 -26.16 -6.78
N THR A 39 -10.11 -24.84 -6.76
CA THR A 39 -10.84 -23.93 -7.66
C THR A 39 -9.95 -23.24 -8.68
N ASN A 40 -8.63 -23.37 -8.56
CA ASN A 40 -7.62 -22.64 -9.33
C ASN A 40 -7.71 -21.10 -9.20
N GLU A 41 -8.52 -20.58 -8.28
CA GLU A 41 -8.68 -19.15 -8.05
C GLU A 41 -7.51 -18.60 -7.23
N LEU A 42 -7.02 -17.42 -7.62
CA LEU A 42 -6.04 -16.68 -6.83
C LEU A 42 -6.73 -16.04 -5.62
N ARG A 43 -6.26 -16.37 -4.43
CA ARG A 43 -6.64 -15.77 -3.16
C ARG A 43 -5.59 -14.76 -2.74
N VAL A 44 -6.05 -13.62 -2.24
CA VAL A 44 -5.20 -12.51 -1.81
C VAL A 44 -5.33 -12.36 -0.30
N TYR A 45 -4.20 -12.24 0.38
CA TYR A 45 -4.11 -12.15 1.83
C TYR A 45 -3.33 -10.93 2.24
N ILE A 46 -3.68 -10.38 3.41
CA ILE A 46 -2.96 -9.28 4.05
C ILE A 46 -2.47 -9.78 5.40
N GLN A 47 -1.17 -9.61 5.64
CA GLN A 47 -0.54 -9.89 6.91
C GLN A 47 -0.09 -8.57 7.56
N ASN A 48 -0.36 -8.42 8.86
CA ASN A 48 0.26 -7.37 9.66
C ASN A 48 1.68 -7.82 10.06
N VAL A 49 2.69 -7.16 9.49
CA VAL A 49 4.12 -7.40 9.77
C VAL A 49 4.72 -6.30 10.67
N GLY A 50 3.89 -5.34 11.08
CA GLY A 50 4.25 -4.28 12.02
C GLY A 50 4.12 -4.72 13.48
N ASN A 51 4.25 -3.74 14.36
CA ASN A 51 4.22 -3.89 15.82
C ASN A 51 2.94 -3.30 16.47
N GLU A 52 2.01 -2.77 15.67
CA GLU A 52 0.77 -2.16 16.11
C GLU A 52 -0.44 -2.87 15.50
N ASP A 53 -1.60 -2.75 16.14
CA ASP A 53 -2.87 -3.27 15.60
C ASP A 53 -3.34 -2.40 14.42
N ILE A 54 -3.85 -3.02 13.36
CA ILE A 54 -4.23 -2.34 12.12
C ILE A 54 -5.61 -2.79 11.66
N SER A 55 -6.51 -1.83 11.41
CA SER A 55 -7.83 -2.11 10.82
C SER A 55 -7.74 -2.12 9.29
N ILE A 56 -8.17 -3.22 8.66
CA ILE A 56 -8.09 -3.46 7.22
C ILE A 56 -9.48 -3.68 6.63
N VAL A 57 -9.74 -3.11 5.46
CA VAL A 57 -10.93 -3.37 4.66
C VAL A 57 -10.76 -4.68 3.89
N THR A 58 -11.71 -5.61 4.06
CA THR A 58 -11.62 -6.97 3.48
C THR A 58 -12.79 -7.31 2.55
N SER A 59 -13.87 -6.54 2.51
CA SER A 59 -14.98 -6.72 1.54
C SER A 59 -15.44 -5.37 0.99
N GLY A 60 -16.38 -5.38 0.04
CA GLY A 60 -16.78 -4.18 -0.68
C GLY A 60 -15.63 -3.64 -1.53
N LEU A 61 -14.91 -4.54 -2.20
CA LEU A 61 -13.72 -4.24 -2.99
C LEU A 61 -14.03 -4.34 -4.48
N SER A 62 -13.50 -3.39 -5.25
CA SER A 62 -13.53 -3.38 -6.71
C SER A 62 -12.15 -3.79 -7.25
N VAL A 63 -12.16 -4.57 -8.33
CA VAL A 63 -10.94 -5.01 -9.03
C VAL A 63 -10.87 -4.30 -10.38
N MET A 64 -9.84 -3.47 -10.56
CA MET A 64 -9.52 -2.83 -11.84
C MET A 64 -8.33 -3.55 -12.48
N VAL A 65 -8.49 -3.95 -13.75
CA VAL A 65 -7.48 -4.71 -14.49
C VAL A 65 -6.84 -3.83 -15.54
N SER A 66 -5.51 -3.78 -15.56
CA SER A 66 -4.72 -3.09 -16.58
C SER A 66 -3.52 -3.94 -16.96
N SER A 67 -3.55 -4.52 -18.18
CA SER A 67 -2.55 -5.46 -18.67
C SER A 67 -2.36 -6.66 -17.72
N ASP A 68 -1.28 -6.67 -16.94
CA ASP A 68 -0.90 -7.70 -15.97
C ASP A 68 -1.06 -7.23 -14.50
N ARG A 69 -1.64 -6.04 -14.29
CA ARG A 69 -1.87 -5.45 -12.98
C ARG A 69 -3.33 -5.52 -12.57
N TYR A 70 -3.57 -6.03 -11.37
CA TYR A 70 -4.88 -6.15 -10.73
C TYR A 70 -4.92 -5.22 -9.53
N GLU A 71 -5.54 -4.05 -9.67
CA GLU A 71 -5.73 -3.13 -8.55
C GLU A 71 -7.02 -3.46 -7.81
N VAL A 72 -6.87 -3.88 -6.56
CA VAL A 72 -7.95 -4.13 -5.61
C VAL A 72 -8.06 -2.90 -4.71
N SER A 73 -9.24 -2.27 -4.66
CA SER A 73 -9.48 -1.11 -3.81
C SER A 73 -10.91 -1.09 -3.27
N PRO A 74 -11.19 -0.43 -2.13
CA PRO A 74 -12.56 -0.24 -1.67
C PRO A 74 -13.43 0.40 -2.76
N ASP A 75 -14.62 -0.15 -2.96
CA ASP A 75 -15.61 0.40 -3.88
C ASP A 75 -16.17 1.71 -3.31
N ARG A 76 -15.75 2.85 -3.85
CA ARG A 76 -16.03 4.16 -3.24
C ARG A 76 -17.21 4.83 -3.90
N HIS A 77 -18.22 5.14 -3.10
CA HIS A 77 -19.31 6.03 -3.49
C HIS A 77 -18.96 7.47 -3.12
N VAL A 78 -19.23 8.39 -4.03
CA VAL A 78 -19.00 9.82 -3.85
C VAL A 78 -20.28 10.59 -4.15
N LEU A 79 -20.53 11.66 -3.41
CA LEU A 79 -21.55 12.63 -3.77
C LEU A 79 -20.95 13.61 -4.78
N VAL A 80 -21.63 13.80 -5.90
CA VAL A 80 -21.26 14.83 -6.89
C VAL A 80 -21.92 16.14 -6.46
N GLY A 81 -21.14 17.02 -5.86
CA GLY A 81 -21.55 18.36 -5.46
C GLY A 81 -21.18 19.43 -6.49
N LYS A 82 -21.66 20.66 -6.28
CA LYS A 82 -21.32 21.81 -7.15
C LYS A 82 -19.81 22.13 -7.16
N GLU A 83 -19.11 21.79 -6.08
CA GLU A 83 -17.68 22.08 -5.88
C GLU A 83 -16.79 20.87 -6.17
N GLY A 84 -17.37 19.73 -6.57
CA GLY A 84 -16.63 18.52 -6.92
C GLY A 84 -17.14 17.27 -6.23
N LEU A 85 -16.27 16.25 -6.15
CA LEU A 85 -16.58 14.95 -5.56
C LEU A 85 -16.35 14.99 -4.04
N ILE A 86 -17.37 14.63 -3.29
CA ILE A 86 -17.35 14.57 -1.82
C ILE A 86 -17.30 13.11 -1.39
N GLU A 87 -16.27 12.73 -0.63
CA GLU A 87 -16.15 11.38 -0.07
C GLU A 87 -17.18 11.18 1.05
N LEU A 88 -17.84 10.03 1.03
CA LEU A 88 -18.87 9.70 2.00
C LEU A 88 -18.30 8.88 3.17
N LYS A 89 -18.78 9.19 4.38
CA LYS A 89 -18.43 8.45 5.60
C LYS A 89 -19.14 7.09 5.67
N GLU A 90 -20.31 6.99 5.06
CA GLU A 90 -20.99 5.72 4.82
C GLU A 90 -21.03 5.46 3.32
N SER A 91 -20.90 4.21 2.91
CA SER A 91 -20.97 3.81 1.52
C SER A 91 -22.14 2.86 1.33
N LEU A 92 -22.64 2.79 0.09
CA LEU A 92 -23.62 1.77 -0.28
C LEU A 92 -23.01 0.37 -0.31
N ALA A 93 -21.68 0.29 -0.42
CA ALA A 93 -20.94 -0.97 -0.33
C ALA A 93 -20.84 -1.43 1.13
N ASP A 94 -21.12 -2.72 1.36
CA ASP A 94 -20.95 -3.35 2.67
C ASP A 94 -19.49 -3.76 2.90
N TYR A 95 -18.77 -2.94 3.67
CA TYR A 95 -17.37 -3.16 4.01
C TYR A 95 -17.23 -4.00 5.28
N SER A 96 -16.46 -5.07 5.19
CA SER A 96 -15.98 -5.85 6.33
C SER A 96 -14.65 -5.29 6.79
N LEU A 97 -14.60 -4.79 8.02
CA LEU A 97 -13.37 -4.40 8.69
C LEU A 97 -12.83 -5.57 9.52
N VAL A 98 -11.52 -5.80 9.43
CA VAL A 98 -10.81 -6.78 10.27
C VAL A 98 -9.67 -6.05 10.98
N LEU A 99 -9.67 -6.12 12.30
CA LEU A 99 -8.53 -5.71 13.10
C LEU A 99 -7.49 -6.83 13.05
N LEU A 100 -6.29 -6.52 12.56
CA LEU A 100 -5.14 -7.42 12.54
C LEU A 100 -4.14 -6.99 13.61
N ARG A 101 -3.87 -7.87 14.56
CA ARG A 101 -2.74 -7.74 15.49
C ARG A 101 -1.41 -8.09 14.81
N PRO A 102 -0.26 -7.72 15.39
CA PRO A 102 1.05 -8.14 14.89
C PRO A 102 1.14 -9.64 14.59
N GLY A 103 1.52 -9.98 13.37
CA GLY A 103 1.65 -11.36 12.88
C GLY A 103 0.37 -12.00 12.35
N GLU A 104 -0.81 -11.41 12.57
CA GLU A 104 -2.08 -11.94 12.07
C GLU A 104 -2.24 -11.72 10.55
N THR A 105 -2.96 -12.66 9.93
CA THR A 105 -3.23 -12.68 8.49
C THR A 105 -4.72 -12.85 8.24
N THR A 106 -5.27 -12.09 7.29
CA THR A 106 -6.62 -12.26 6.77
C THR A 106 -6.61 -12.37 5.24
N TYR A 107 -7.76 -12.69 4.66
CA TYR A 107 -7.97 -12.74 3.21
C TYR A 107 -8.90 -11.62 2.73
N LEU A 108 -8.73 -11.19 1.49
CA LEU A 108 -9.66 -10.28 0.83
C LEU A 108 -10.86 -11.08 0.29
N LYS A 109 -12.06 -10.75 0.75
CA LYS A 109 -13.33 -11.34 0.34
C LYS A 109 -13.78 -10.77 -1.00
N GLY A 110 -14.31 -11.64 -1.86
CA GLY A 110 -14.89 -11.24 -3.15
C GLY A 110 -13.86 -10.84 -4.21
N VAL A 111 -12.56 -11.00 -3.95
CA VAL A 111 -11.50 -10.80 -4.94
C VAL A 111 -11.26 -12.12 -5.65
N SER A 112 -11.60 -12.19 -6.95
CA SER A 112 -11.32 -13.35 -7.80
C SER A 112 -10.48 -12.89 -9.01
N ILE A 113 -9.28 -13.45 -9.14
CA ILE A 113 -8.34 -13.15 -10.23
C ILE A 113 -8.07 -14.44 -11.00
N ASN A 114 -8.48 -14.44 -12.27
CA ASN A 114 -8.34 -15.56 -13.20
C ASN A 114 -7.19 -15.30 -14.19
N ALA A 115 -5.95 -15.25 -13.68
CA ALA A 115 -4.75 -15.15 -14.50
C ALA A 115 -3.63 -15.96 -13.88
N GLU A 116 -2.78 -16.59 -14.70
CA GLU A 116 -1.69 -17.46 -14.21
C GLU A 116 -0.57 -16.68 -13.52
N LYS A 117 -0.28 -15.48 -14.04
CA LYS A 117 0.77 -14.59 -13.54
C LYS A 117 0.32 -13.14 -13.57
N GLY A 118 0.91 -12.31 -12.72
CA GLY A 118 0.69 -10.87 -12.72
C GLY A 118 1.10 -10.20 -11.43
N THR A 119 0.70 -8.95 -11.25
CA THR A 119 0.88 -8.21 -10.01
C THR A 119 -0.48 -7.80 -9.47
N VAL A 120 -0.79 -8.24 -8.25
CA VAL A 120 -1.96 -7.74 -7.51
C VAL A 120 -1.50 -6.60 -6.61
N GLN A 121 -2.24 -5.51 -6.61
CA GLN A 121 -2.02 -4.33 -5.81
C GLN A 121 -3.25 -4.10 -4.94
N TYR A 122 -3.09 -4.00 -3.63
CA TYR A 122 -4.13 -3.53 -2.73
C TYR A 122 -3.89 -2.05 -2.43
N TYR A 123 -4.89 -1.21 -2.72
CA TYR A 123 -4.81 0.23 -2.58
C TYR A 123 -6.01 0.82 -1.84
N VAL A 124 -5.73 1.59 -0.79
CA VAL A 124 -6.72 2.39 -0.06
C VAL A 124 -6.27 3.84 -0.10
N LYS A 125 -7.10 4.73 -0.66
CA LYS A 125 -6.80 6.17 -0.72
C LYS A 125 -6.71 6.74 0.70
N ALA A 126 -5.65 7.51 0.99
CA ALA A 126 -5.38 8.03 2.33
C ALA A 126 -6.52 8.86 2.94
N SER A 127 -7.12 9.79 2.18
CA SER A 127 -8.24 10.60 2.68
C SER A 127 -9.46 9.76 3.08
N TRP A 128 -9.73 8.72 2.29
CA TRP A 128 -10.81 7.79 2.57
C TRP A 128 -10.47 6.90 3.78
N ALA A 129 -9.22 6.43 3.87
CA ALA A 129 -8.76 5.64 5.01
C ALA A 129 -8.86 6.41 6.33
N GLU A 130 -8.46 7.68 6.33
CA GLU A 130 -8.59 8.58 7.47
C GLU A 130 -10.05 8.77 7.88
N LEU A 131 -10.93 9.03 6.92
CA LEU A 131 -12.37 9.19 7.15
C LEU A 131 -13.02 7.94 7.78
N HIS A 132 -12.53 6.75 7.39
CA HIS A 132 -13.04 5.46 7.84
C HIS A 132 -12.24 4.84 9.00
N GLN A 133 -11.17 5.50 9.46
CA GLN A 133 -10.27 5.02 10.52
C GLN A 133 -9.69 3.62 10.25
N VAL A 134 -9.26 3.40 9.00
CA VAL A 134 -8.62 2.16 8.54
C VAL A 134 -7.23 2.45 7.99
N TRP A 135 -6.47 1.41 7.71
CA TRP A 135 -5.20 1.54 7.02
C TRP A 135 -5.36 2.17 5.63
N GLY A 136 -4.48 3.13 5.34
CA GLY A 136 -4.36 3.81 4.04
C GLY A 136 -2.99 3.57 3.43
N GLY A 137 -2.94 3.28 2.14
CA GLY A 137 -1.68 3.06 1.44
C GLY A 137 -1.80 2.12 0.24
N ARG A 138 -0.65 1.70 -0.27
CA ARG A 138 -0.52 0.77 -1.39
C ARG A 138 0.49 -0.33 -1.03
N ILE A 139 0.10 -1.58 -1.26
CA ILE A 139 0.96 -2.76 -1.18
C ILE A 139 0.72 -3.65 -2.40
N GLU A 140 1.71 -4.44 -2.79
CA GLU A 140 1.63 -5.28 -3.98
C GLU A 140 2.33 -6.63 -3.77
N ALA A 141 1.91 -7.62 -4.57
CA ALA A 141 2.53 -8.93 -4.64
C ALA A 141 2.45 -9.45 -6.08
N THR A 142 3.56 -10.04 -6.54
CA THR A 142 3.61 -10.79 -7.81
C THR A 142 3.18 -12.23 -7.56
N PHE A 143 2.44 -12.81 -8.49
CA PHE A 143 2.01 -14.21 -8.47
C PHE A 143 2.20 -14.85 -9.85
#